data_AF-A0A5B6U6N7-F1
#
_entry.id   AF-A0A5B6U6N7-F1
#
_cell.length_a   1.000
_cell.length_b   1.000
_cell.length_c   1.000
_cell.angle_alpha   90.00
_cell.angle_beta   90.00
_cell.angle_gamma   90.00
#
_symmetry.space_group_name_H-M   'P 1'
#
loop_
_entity.id
_entity.type
_entity.pdbx_description
1 polymer ?
#
loop_
_entity_poly.entity_id
_entity_poly.type
_entity_poly.pdbx_seq_one_letter_code
_entity_poly.pdbx_strand_id
1 'polypeptide(L)'
;MIMTIKICQFFPWNNNEDARQPETKAIMSWLREMRFTASASLHGGALVANYPWDASLDKRKIYYACPDDGTFRFLASIYSKSHYNMSLSKEFEGGITNGAAWYPVYGGMQDWNYIYGGCFELTLEISDNKWPNANELPTIWEYNKMSMLNLVASLVKTGVHGRVFSSDSGRPLPGLITIKGINYTVKTSWTLADYHRLLVPGERYEVMATVPGYKSKATRIWLEKEEATNVDFILDPEVSSDGTLLRSICDCGGKSRLLSIGYFWGTHFEVYLVLIVVLAFLCFLLTRRIKSNLLKQRSPPKRSVLTV
;
A
#
# COMPACT_ATOMS: atom_id res chain seq x y z
N MET A 1 6.64 -24.09 5.39
CA MET A 1 7.53 -23.40 4.43
C MET A 1 7.34 -21.91 4.65
N ILE A 2 8.18 -21.28 5.48
CA ILE A 2 8.14 -19.81 5.66
C ILE A 2 8.84 -19.25 4.44
N MET A 3 8.08 -18.60 3.58
CA MET A 3 8.61 -18.00 2.36
C MET A 3 9.22 -16.65 2.74
N THR A 4 10.47 -16.66 3.20
CA THR A 4 11.27 -15.44 3.27
C THR A 4 11.45 -14.96 1.83
N ILE A 5 10.63 -13.98 1.43
CA ILE A 5 10.73 -13.37 0.11
C ILE A 5 12.08 -12.65 0.06
N LYS A 6 13.02 -13.22 -0.71
CA LYS A 6 14.37 -12.68 -0.82
C LYS A 6 14.41 -11.60 -1.89
N ILE A 7 14.48 -10.33 -1.50
CA ILE A 7 14.59 -9.16 -2.38
C ILE A 7 15.86 -8.38 -2.09
N CYS A 8 16.90 -8.53 -2.92
CA CYS A 8 18.24 -8.00 -2.64
C CYS A 8 18.27 -6.54 -2.20
N GLN A 9 18.95 -6.35 -1.08
CA GLN A 9 19.28 -5.07 -0.47
C GLN A 9 20.80 -4.88 -0.59
N PHE A 10 21.24 -3.67 -0.96
CA PHE A 10 22.63 -3.21 -1.04
C PHE A 10 23.53 -3.75 -2.17
N PHE A 11 23.20 -4.86 -2.84
CA PHE A 11 24.04 -5.40 -3.92
C PHE A 11 23.32 -5.37 -5.28
N PRO A 12 23.82 -4.57 -6.25
CA PRO A 12 23.20 -4.44 -7.58
C PRO A 12 23.30 -5.70 -8.45
N TRP A 13 24.09 -6.69 -8.03
CA TRP A 13 24.36 -7.93 -8.77
C TRP A 13 23.16 -8.88 -8.92
N ASN A 14 22.00 -8.57 -8.33
CA ASN A 14 20.79 -9.38 -8.46
C ASN A 14 19.52 -8.53 -8.71
N ASN A 15 19.68 -7.48 -9.53
CA ASN A 15 18.57 -6.64 -9.99
C ASN A 15 17.75 -7.27 -11.12
N ASN A 16 18.07 -8.50 -11.54
CA ASN A 16 17.24 -9.20 -12.51
C ASN A 16 15.93 -9.65 -11.83
N GLU A 17 14.88 -8.85 -11.98
CA GLU A 17 13.55 -9.17 -11.46
C GLU A 17 12.99 -10.45 -12.09
N ASP A 18 13.33 -10.74 -13.36
CA ASP A 18 12.86 -11.93 -14.06
C ASP A 18 13.43 -13.23 -13.50
N ALA A 19 14.57 -13.17 -12.80
CA ALA A 19 15.16 -14.32 -12.12
C ALA A 19 14.53 -14.62 -10.75
N ARG A 20 13.59 -13.78 -10.26
CA ARG A 20 12.97 -13.95 -8.94
C ARG A 20 11.86 -15.01 -8.96
N GLN A 21 11.61 -15.62 -7.80
CA GLN A 21 10.53 -16.58 -7.61
C GLN A 21 9.16 -15.91 -7.87
N PRO A 22 8.16 -16.65 -8.39
CA PRO A 22 6.88 -16.08 -8.81
C PRO A 22 6.16 -15.34 -7.68
N GLU A 23 6.23 -15.83 -6.45
CA GLU A 23 5.58 -15.20 -5.30
C GLU A 23 6.28 -13.90 -4.90
N THR A 24 7.61 -13.83 -5.03
CA THR A 24 8.36 -12.59 -4.84
C THR A 24 7.93 -11.53 -5.84
N LYS A 25 7.79 -11.92 -7.12
CA LYS A 25 7.30 -11.01 -8.18
C LYS A 25 5.87 -10.54 -7.89
N ALA A 26 4.99 -11.42 -7.43
CA ALA A 26 3.61 -11.08 -7.10
C ALA A 26 3.54 -10.04 -5.98
N ILE A 27 4.27 -10.24 -4.88
CA ILE A 27 4.32 -9.28 -3.77
C ILE A 27 4.96 -7.96 -4.19
N MET A 28 6.04 -7.99 -4.97
CA MET A 28 6.64 -6.76 -5.49
C MET A 28 5.69 -5.98 -6.40
N SER A 29 4.91 -6.65 -7.26
CA SER A 29 3.89 -6.00 -8.09
C SER A 29 2.83 -5.35 -7.21
N TRP A 30 2.31 -6.10 -6.23
CA TRP A 30 1.30 -5.62 -5.31
C TRP A 30 1.74 -4.38 -4.52
N LEU A 31 2.97 -4.39 -3.99
CA LEU A 31 3.57 -3.27 -3.26
C LEU A 31 3.88 -2.06 -4.14
N ARG A 32 3.95 -2.22 -5.47
CA ARG A 32 4.10 -1.10 -6.42
C ARG A 32 2.75 -0.51 -6.81
N GLU A 33 1.74 -1.36 -6.94
CA GLU A 33 0.38 -0.96 -7.30
C GLU A 33 -0.31 -0.22 -6.14
N MET A 34 -0.11 -0.72 -4.93
CA MET A 34 -0.70 -0.16 -3.71
C MET A 34 0.34 0.57 -2.88
N ARG A 35 -0.02 1.75 -2.36
CA ARG A 35 0.84 2.50 -1.44
C ARG A 35 0.54 2.15 0.00
N PHE A 36 1.18 1.10 0.50
CA PHE A 36 1.12 0.74 1.91
C PHE A 36 1.94 1.72 2.76
N THR A 37 1.38 2.14 3.89
CA THR A 37 2.10 2.96 4.88
C THR A 37 2.95 2.10 5.80
N ALA A 38 2.40 0.97 6.23
CA ALA A 38 3.07 0.00 7.08
C ALA A 38 2.59 -1.42 6.78
N SER A 39 3.40 -2.39 7.20
CA SER A 39 3.18 -3.81 7.02
C SER A 39 3.79 -4.58 8.21
N ALA A 40 3.43 -5.84 8.33
CA ALA A 40 4.15 -6.77 9.17
C ALA A 40 4.09 -8.18 8.55
N SER A 41 5.24 -8.85 8.50
CA SER A 41 5.35 -10.25 8.09
C SER A 41 5.37 -11.13 9.33
N LEU A 42 4.67 -12.27 9.31
CA LEU A 42 4.61 -13.21 10.44
C LEU A 42 5.52 -14.39 10.21
N HIS A 43 6.35 -14.69 11.20
CA HIS A 43 7.38 -15.72 11.20
C HIS A 43 7.30 -16.56 12.49
N GLY A 44 8.04 -17.66 12.51
CA GLY A 44 8.22 -18.46 13.71
C GLY A 44 9.63 -19.03 13.78
N GLY A 45 10.01 -19.48 14.98
CA GLY A 45 11.36 -19.92 15.33
C GLY A 45 12.00 -19.08 16.44
N ALA A 46 11.35 -17.99 16.85
CA ALA A 46 11.71 -17.17 17.99
C ALA A 46 10.45 -16.42 18.49
N LEU A 47 10.61 -15.62 19.54
CA LEU A 47 9.59 -14.72 20.05
C LEU A 47 10.13 -13.29 20.19
N VAL A 48 10.02 -12.50 19.12
CA VAL A 48 10.57 -11.14 19.04
C VAL A 48 9.96 -10.33 17.90
N ALA A 49 9.82 -9.00 18.08
CA ALA A 49 9.54 -8.09 16.98
C ALA A 49 10.85 -7.54 16.38
N ASN A 50 11.21 -8.04 15.19
CA ASN A 50 12.37 -7.65 14.43
C ASN A 50 12.09 -6.41 13.56
N TYR A 51 13.04 -5.49 13.51
CA TYR A 51 12.93 -4.25 12.74
C TYR A 51 14.20 -3.92 11.93
N PRO A 52 14.09 -3.06 10.90
CA PRO A 52 15.19 -2.71 10.03
C PRO A 52 16.40 -2.06 10.73
N TRP A 53 17.59 -2.16 10.15
CA TRP A 53 17.89 -3.01 8.99
C TRP A 53 18.12 -4.47 9.38
N ASP A 54 17.81 -5.37 8.47
CA ASP A 54 18.12 -6.81 8.57
C ASP A 54 19.59 -7.12 8.30
N ALA A 55 20.32 -6.22 7.63
CA ALA A 55 21.75 -6.41 7.41
C ALA A 55 22.54 -5.09 7.37
N SER A 56 23.81 -5.17 7.73
CA SER A 56 24.78 -4.08 7.64
C SER A 56 25.46 -4.04 6.27
N LEU A 57 26.01 -2.88 5.87
CA LEU A 57 26.76 -2.77 4.61
C LEU A 57 28.05 -3.62 4.60
N ASP A 58 28.68 -3.78 5.76
CA ASP A 58 29.96 -4.47 5.92
C ASP A 58 29.83 -5.96 6.27
N LYS A 59 28.60 -6.51 6.26
CA LYS A 59 28.30 -7.92 6.54
C LYS A 59 28.60 -8.37 7.95
N ARG A 60 28.83 -7.45 8.88
CA ARG A 60 29.00 -7.77 10.30
C ARG A 60 27.64 -7.86 11.00
N LYS A 61 27.58 -8.76 11.99
CA LYS A 61 26.47 -8.83 12.95
C LYS A 61 26.63 -7.70 13.96
N ILE A 62 26.10 -6.54 13.61
CA ILE A 62 26.15 -5.30 14.42
C ILE A 62 24.83 -4.57 14.28
N TYR A 63 24.51 -3.75 15.28
CA TYR A 63 23.38 -2.82 15.18
C TYR A 63 23.56 -1.90 13.98
N TYR A 64 22.57 -1.87 13.11
CA TYR A 64 22.60 -1.04 11.92
C TYR A 64 21.27 -0.30 11.76
N ALA A 65 21.28 0.97 12.17
CA ALA A 65 20.11 1.84 12.21
C ALA A 65 19.66 2.26 10.80
N CYS A 66 18.35 2.24 10.55
CA CYS A 66 17.77 2.95 9.42
C CYS A 66 17.49 4.42 9.78
N PRO A 67 17.23 5.30 8.80
CA PRO A 67 16.89 6.69 9.08
C PRO A 67 15.71 6.85 10.06
N ASP A 68 14.77 5.90 10.03
CA ASP A 68 13.57 5.84 10.88
C ASP A 68 13.70 4.90 12.09
N ASP A 69 14.92 4.65 12.57
CA ASP A 69 15.19 3.69 13.66
C ASP A 69 14.29 3.90 14.89
N GLY A 70 14.13 5.14 15.35
CA GLY A 70 13.27 5.48 16.48
C GLY A 70 11.80 5.10 16.23
N THR A 71 11.29 5.38 15.02
CA THR A 71 9.93 5.04 14.60
C THR A 71 9.73 3.53 14.57
N PHE A 72 10.68 2.78 14.00
CA PHE A 72 10.61 1.32 13.95
C PHE A 72 10.67 0.67 15.33
N ARG A 73 11.55 1.15 16.21
CA ARG A 73 11.61 0.71 17.61
C ARG A 73 10.31 0.97 18.36
N PHE A 74 9.69 2.13 18.11
CA PHE A 74 8.39 2.46 18.68
C PHE A 74 7.31 1.48 18.20
N LEU A 75 7.18 1.24 16.89
CA LEU A 75 6.20 0.29 16.34
C LEU A 75 6.43 -1.14 16.84
N ALA A 76 7.68 -1.61 16.86
CA ALA A 76 8.03 -2.93 17.40
C ALA A 76 7.68 -3.03 18.90
N SER A 77 7.91 -1.97 19.67
CA SER A 77 7.55 -1.91 21.09
C SER A 77 6.05 -1.99 21.33
N ILE A 78 5.22 -1.40 20.45
CA ILE A 78 3.76 -1.51 20.56
C ILE A 78 3.33 -2.98 20.49
N TYR A 79 3.86 -3.70 19.50
CA TYR A 79 3.53 -5.12 19.32
C TYR A 79 4.01 -5.95 20.51
N SER A 80 5.29 -5.81 20.88
CA SER A 80 5.93 -6.60 21.93
C SER A 80 5.33 -6.37 23.32
N LYS A 81 5.03 -5.11 23.67
CA LYS A 81 4.41 -4.77 24.97
C LYS A 81 2.96 -5.19 25.08
N SER A 82 2.25 -5.28 23.95
CA SER A 82 0.86 -5.74 23.91
C SER A 82 0.76 -7.27 23.85
N HIS A 83 1.88 -7.96 23.58
CA HIS A 83 1.92 -9.41 23.50
C HIS A 83 1.99 -9.98 24.90
N TYR A 84 1.42 -11.18 25.10
CA TYR A 84 1.34 -11.84 26.40
C TYR A 84 2.67 -11.84 27.19
N ASN A 85 3.78 -12.20 26.53
CA ASN A 85 5.09 -12.36 27.17
C ASN A 85 6.30 -11.92 26.32
N MET A 86 6.11 -11.31 25.15
CA MET A 86 7.24 -11.00 24.24
C MET A 86 8.17 -9.96 24.88
N SER A 87 7.61 -8.91 25.48
CA SER A 87 8.37 -7.86 26.16
C SER A 87 9.12 -8.32 27.42
N LEU A 88 8.82 -9.53 27.93
CA LEU A 88 9.48 -10.14 29.09
C LEU A 88 10.66 -11.03 28.67
N SER A 89 11.02 -11.04 27.39
CA SER A 89 12.14 -11.84 26.88
C SER A 89 13.45 -11.51 27.60
N LYS A 90 14.20 -12.55 27.95
CA LYS A 90 15.56 -12.44 28.50
C LYS A 90 16.62 -12.40 27.39
N GLU A 91 16.26 -12.86 26.19
CA GLU A 91 17.15 -12.88 25.02
C GLU A 91 17.10 -11.54 24.28
N PHE A 92 15.89 -10.99 24.11
CA PHE A 92 15.65 -9.74 23.41
C PHE A 92 15.12 -8.71 24.39
N GLU A 93 15.94 -7.74 24.76
CA GLU A 93 15.54 -6.68 25.70
C GLU A 93 14.29 -5.95 25.18
N GLY A 94 13.23 -5.93 26.00
CA GLY A 94 11.94 -5.36 25.61
C GLY A 94 11.20 -6.12 24.49
N GLY A 95 11.67 -7.32 24.13
CA GLY A 95 11.08 -8.19 23.10
C GLY A 95 11.17 -7.63 21.68
N ILE A 96 12.16 -6.78 21.40
CA ILE A 96 12.40 -6.22 20.07
C ILE A 96 13.87 -6.41 19.68
N THR A 97 14.16 -6.45 18.37
CA THR A 97 15.56 -6.54 17.92
C THR A 97 15.78 -5.89 16.55
N ASN A 98 16.96 -5.30 16.36
CA ASN A 98 17.43 -4.87 15.03
C ASN A 98 17.94 -6.11 14.28
N GLY A 99 17.47 -6.34 13.05
CA GLY A 99 17.76 -7.61 12.35
C GLY A 99 19.25 -7.84 12.10
N ALA A 100 20.00 -6.81 11.72
CA ALA A 100 21.45 -6.88 11.53
C ALA A 100 22.20 -7.22 12.82
N ALA A 101 21.71 -6.75 13.97
CA ALA A 101 22.26 -7.08 15.29
C ALA A 101 21.96 -8.52 15.71
N TRP A 102 20.81 -9.08 15.29
CA TRP A 102 20.41 -10.44 15.64
C TRP A 102 21.11 -11.49 14.76
N TYR A 103 20.85 -11.46 13.45
CA TYR A 103 21.59 -12.21 12.44
C TYR A 103 21.40 -11.55 11.07
N PRO A 104 22.47 -11.15 10.37
CA PRO A 104 22.34 -10.46 9.09
C PRO A 104 21.58 -11.28 8.01
N VAL A 105 20.51 -10.71 7.47
CA VAL A 105 19.74 -11.26 6.35
C VAL A 105 19.81 -10.34 5.15
N TYR A 106 20.43 -10.81 4.07
CA TYR A 106 20.46 -10.06 2.82
C TYR A 106 19.27 -10.33 1.96
N GLY A 107 18.66 -9.23 1.59
CA GLY A 107 17.50 -9.17 0.74
C GLY A 107 16.26 -9.68 1.44
N GLY A 108 15.95 -9.22 2.65
CA GLY A 108 14.63 -9.44 3.24
C GLY A 108 13.56 -8.61 2.52
N MET A 109 12.32 -9.09 2.56
CA MET A 109 11.15 -8.31 2.14
C MET A 109 10.97 -7.04 2.99
N GLN A 110 11.28 -7.14 4.28
CA GLN A 110 11.17 -6.06 5.27
C GLN A 110 11.91 -4.80 4.81
N ASP A 111 13.19 -4.95 4.52
CA ASP A 111 14.02 -3.81 4.16
C ASP A 111 13.73 -3.31 2.73
N TRP A 112 13.31 -4.21 1.83
CA TRP A 112 12.87 -3.82 0.49
C TRP A 112 11.62 -2.95 0.53
N ASN A 113 10.65 -3.27 1.40
CA ASN A 113 9.45 -2.47 1.63
C ASN A 113 9.80 -1.03 1.99
N TYR A 114 10.75 -0.84 2.89
CA TYR A 114 11.15 0.49 3.33
C TYR A 114 11.93 1.25 2.26
N ILE A 115 12.85 0.60 1.54
CA ILE A 115 13.68 1.25 0.50
C ILE A 115 12.88 1.59 -0.75
N TYR A 116 12.05 0.66 -1.23
CA TYR A 116 11.41 0.76 -2.54
C TYR A 116 9.89 0.96 -2.47
N GLY A 117 9.24 0.36 -1.46
CA GLY A 117 7.78 0.41 -1.29
C GLY A 117 7.26 1.66 -0.58
N GLY A 118 8.12 2.39 0.14
CA GLY A 118 7.63 3.47 1.01
C GLY A 118 6.94 2.98 2.28
N CYS A 119 7.06 1.67 2.58
CA CYS A 119 6.25 0.96 3.56
C CYS A 119 7.09 0.53 4.76
N PHE A 120 6.59 0.79 5.97
CA PHE A 120 7.25 0.45 7.22
C PHE A 120 6.87 -0.98 7.61
N GLU A 121 7.72 -1.95 7.23
CA GLU A 121 7.49 -3.35 7.54
C GLU A 121 8.27 -3.82 8.78
N LEU A 122 7.61 -4.55 9.67
CA LEU A 122 8.24 -5.32 10.74
C LEU A 122 8.25 -6.81 10.39
N THR A 123 9.23 -7.56 10.89
CA THR A 123 9.20 -9.03 10.90
C THR A 123 8.86 -9.50 12.31
N LEU A 124 7.74 -10.19 12.47
CA LEU A 124 7.22 -10.58 13.77
C LEU A 124 7.40 -12.09 13.94
N GLU A 125 8.30 -12.49 14.84
CA GLU A 125 8.48 -13.87 15.26
C GLU A 125 7.49 -14.14 16.40
N ILE A 126 6.42 -14.88 16.11
CA ILE A 126 5.24 -14.99 17.00
C ILE A 126 5.20 -16.28 17.83
N SER A 127 6.17 -17.18 17.63
CA SER A 127 6.22 -18.49 18.28
C SER A 127 7.62 -19.11 18.12
N ASP A 128 8.18 -19.64 19.21
CA ASP A 128 9.44 -20.41 19.17
C ASP A 128 9.30 -21.70 18.35
N ASN A 129 8.11 -22.32 18.37
CA ASN A 129 7.81 -23.47 17.54
C ASN A 129 7.31 -23.01 16.16
N LYS A 130 8.07 -23.35 15.11
CA LYS A 130 7.71 -23.09 13.70
C LYS A 130 6.48 -23.83 13.23
N TRP A 131 6.14 -24.94 13.88
CA TRP A 131 5.02 -25.81 13.52
C TRP A 131 4.31 -26.30 14.79
N PRO A 132 3.58 -25.41 15.49
CA PRO A 132 2.85 -25.76 16.70
C PRO A 132 1.73 -26.75 16.41
N ASN A 133 1.34 -27.52 17.42
CA ASN A 133 0.17 -28.39 17.30
C ASN A 133 -1.10 -27.56 17.15
N ALA A 134 -2.10 -28.10 16.46
CA ALA A 134 -3.35 -27.39 16.20
C ALA A 134 -4.09 -26.93 17.47
N ASN A 135 -3.92 -27.64 18.58
CA ASN A 135 -4.50 -27.29 19.88
C ASN A 135 -3.81 -26.09 20.56
N GLU A 136 -2.63 -25.67 20.12
CA GLU A 136 -1.91 -24.50 20.63
C GLU A 136 -2.34 -23.21 19.90
N LEU A 137 -2.95 -23.31 18.72
CA LEU A 137 -3.36 -22.16 17.90
C LEU A 137 -4.29 -21.17 18.61
N PRO A 138 -5.29 -21.59 19.42
CA PRO A 138 -6.11 -20.64 20.17
C PRO A 138 -5.30 -19.79 21.15
N THR A 139 -4.31 -20.39 21.81
CA THR A 139 -3.42 -19.69 22.75
C THR A 139 -2.52 -18.69 22.01
N ILE A 140 -1.92 -19.11 20.89
CA ILE A 140 -1.08 -18.21 20.05
C ILE A 140 -1.93 -17.02 19.55
N TRP A 141 -3.16 -17.28 19.13
CA TRP A 141 -4.09 -16.21 18.74
C TRP A 141 -4.33 -15.23 19.90
N GLU A 142 -4.72 -15.71 21.08
CA GLU A 142 -5.00 -14.83 22.22
C GLU A 142 -3.77 -14.02 22.65
N TYR A 143 -2.57 -14.61 22.56
CA TYR A 143 -1.33 -13.90 22.88
C TYR A 143 -1.00 -12.76 21.91
N ASN A 144 -1.36 -12.90 20.63
CA ASN A 144 -1.01 -11.95 19.58
C ASN A 144 -2.14 -10.96 19.24
N LYS A 145 -3.40 -11.29 19.58
CA LYS A 145 -4.59 -10.54 19.17
C LYS A 145 -4.50 -9.05 19.49
N MET A 146 -4.18 -8.71 20.73
CA MET A 146 -4.08 -7.29 21.13
C MET A 146 -2.87 -6.60 20.52
N SER A 147 -1.75 -7.31 20.31
CA SER A 147 -0.58 -6.77 19.60
C SER A 147 -0.90 -6.40 18.16
N MET A 148 -1.58 -7.27 17.42
CA MET A 148 -1.98 -7.00 16.05
C MET A 148 -2.95 -5.82 15.97
N LEU A 149 -3.96 -5.78 16.84
CA LEU A 149 -4.92 -4.68 16.89
C LEU A 149 -4.27 -3.35 17.26
N ASN A 150 -3.38 -3.33 18.25
CA ASN A 150 -2.69 -2.12 18.68
C ASN A 150 -1.70 -1.62 17.63
N LEU A 151 -1.00 -2.53 16.93
CA LEU A 151 -0.12 -2.14 15.82
C LEU A 151 -0.90 -1.49 14.68
N VAL A 152 -2.04 -2.07 14.26
CA VAL A 152 -2.90 -1.46 13.23
C VAL A 152 -3.49 -0.13 13.72
N ALA A 153 -3.97 -0.07 14.96
CA ALA A 153 -4.51 1.15 15.53
C ALA A 153 -3.46 2.27 15.62
N SER A 154 -2.18 1.94 15.80
CA SER A 154 -1.09 2.93 15.83
C SER A 154 -0.97 3.69 14.51
N LEU A 155 -1.32 3.08 13.37
CA LEU A 155 -1.24 3.71 12.04
C LEU A 155 -2.21 4.89 11.86
N VAL A 156 -3.30 4.89 12.63
CA VAL A 156 -4.30 5.98 12.60
C VAL A 156 -4.21 6.89 13.82
N LYS A 157 -3.62 6.41 14.93
CA LYS A 157 -3.51 7.17 16.18
C LYS A 157 -2.19 7.90 16.37
N THR A 158 -1.21 7.67 15.50
CA THR A 158 0.13 8.26 15.64
C THR A 158 0.62 8.85 14.31
N GLY A 159 1.70 9.62 14.39
CA GLY A 159 2.32 10.25 13.23
C GLY A 159 1.55 11.47 12.72
N VAL A 160 1.86 11.82 11.48
CA VAL A 160 1.33 12.99 10.77
C VAL A 160 0.63 12.51 9.51
N HIS A 161 -0.55 13.04 9.26
CA HIS A 161 -1.25 12.83 8.00
C HIS A 161 -1.81 14.14 7.48
N GLY A 162 -2.03 14.23 6.17
CA GLY A 162 -2.61 15.43 5.58
C GLY A 162 -2.54 15.37 4.07
N ARG A 163 -2.78 16.52 3.44
CA ARG A 163 -2.81 16.68 1.98
C ARG A 163 -2.02 17.91 1.57
N VAL A 164 -1.56 17.90 0.32
CA VAL A 164 -0.86 19.03 -0.29
C VAL A 164 -1.72 19.64 -1.39
N PHE A 165 -1.93 20.95 -1.33
CA PHE A 165 -2.80 21.70 -2.23
C PHE A 165 -2.08 22.90 -2.83
N SER A 166 -2.57 23.31 -4.00
CA SER A 166 -2.17 24.53 -4.69
C SER A 166 -2.95 25.72 -4.14
N SER A 167 -2.29 26.83 -3.81
CA SER A 167 -2.99 28.04 -3.36
C SER A 167 -3.81 28.72 -4.46
N ASP A 168 -3.34 28.67 -5.71
CA ASP A 168 -3.95 29.34 -6.86
C ASP A 168 -5.23 28.66 -7.38
N SER A 169 -5.26 27.34 -7.34
CA SER A 169 -6.26 26.50 -8.00
C SER A 169 -6.98 25.56 -7.05
N GLY A 170 -6.53 25.45 -5.79
CA GLY A 170 -7.09 24.54 -4.79
C GLY A 170 -6.91 23.04 -5.10
N ARG A 171 -6.24 22.70 -6.21
CA ARG A 171 -6.10 21.30 -6.64
C ARG A 171 -5.08 20.55 -5.76
N PRO A 172 -5.26 19.23 -5.59
CA PRO A 172 -4.24 18.38 -4.97
C PRO A 172 -2.91 18.43 -5.74
N LEU A 173 -1.79 18.48 -5.02
CA LEU A 173 -0.44 18.53 -5.58
C LEU A 173 0.38 17.31 -5.15
N PRO A 174 0.52 16.29 -6.00
CA PRO A 174 1.43 15.18 -5.74
C PRO A 174 2.86 15.68 -5.56
N GLY A 175 3.46 15.36 -4.41
CA GLY A 175 4.75 15.89 -3.98
C GLY A 175 5.49 14.99 -3.01
N LEU A 176 6.42 15.61 -2.28
CA LEU A 176 7.32 14.97 -1.33
C LEU A 176 7.13 15.57 0.06
N ILE A 177 7.07 14.70 1.07
CA ILE A 177 7.05 15.05 2.48
C ILE A 177 8.36 14.59 3.12
N THR A 178 9.03 15.51 3.79
CA THR A 178 10.30 15.26 4.48
C THR A 178 10.22 15.75 5.92
N ILE A 179 10.97 15.10 6.80
CA ILE A 179 11.10 15.47 8.21
C ILE A 179 12.53 15.90 8.45
N LYS A 180 12.72 17.10 8.97
CA LYS A 180 14.07 17.60 9.27
C LYS A 180 14.78 16.67 10.25
N GLY A 181 15.98 16.24 9.89
CA GLY A 181 16.79 15.32 10.69
C GLY A 181 16.56 13.83 10.40
N ILE A 182 15.52 13.47 9.62
CA ILE A 182 15.29 12.09 9.19
C ILE A 182 15.51 12.01 7.67
N ASN A 183 16.54 11.27 7.25
CA ASN A 183 16.88 11.10 5.83
C ASN A 183 15.97 10.06 5.14
N TYR A 184 14.68 10.35 5.11
CA TYR A 184 13.66 9.54 4.44
C TYR A 184 12.54 10.42 3.92
N THR A 185 12.09 10.14 2.69
CA THR A 185 11.09 10.96 1.99
C THR A 185 9.85 10.12 1.69
N VAL A 186 8.70 10.62 2.12
CA VAL A 186 7.39 10.04 1.79
C VAL A 186 6.80 10.74 0.58
N LYS A 187 6.28 9.97 -0.38
CA LYS A 187 5.59 10.51 -1.57
C LYS A 187 4.09 10.62 -1.27
N THR A 188 3.51 11.78 -1.48
CA THR A 188 2.05 11.95 -1.39
C THR A 188 1.37 11.18 -2.52
N SER A 189 0.14 10.71 -2.30
CA SER A 189 -0.65 9.99 -3.32
C SER A 189 -0.79 10.80 -4.61
N TRP A 190 -0.94 10.09 -5.73
CA TRP A 190 -1.05 10.75 -7.03
C TRP A 190 -2.41 11.41 -7.25
N THR A 191 -3.47 10.87 -6.67
CA THR A 191 -4.85 11.29 -6.92
C THR A 191 -5.34 12.35 -5.94
N LEU A 192 -5.07 12.15 -4.64
CA LEU A 192 -5.58 13.01 -3.57
C LEU A 192 -4.49 13.84 -2.89
N ALA A 193 -3.22 13.65 -3.28
CA ALA A 193 -2.06 14.27 -2.65
C ALA A 193 -2.02 14.09 -1.12
N ASP A 194 -2.64 13.03 -0.62
CA ASP A 194 -2.60 12.65 0.79
C ASP A 194 -1.31 11.90 1.13
N TYR A 195 -0.89 12.02 2.39
CA TYR A 195 0.29 11.35 2.90
C TYR A 195 0.06 10.89 4.34
N HIS A 196 0.83 9.87 4.71
CA HIS A 196 0.93 9.36 6.07
C HIS A 196 2.41 9.23 6.41
N ARG A 197 2.83 9.88 7.51
CA ARG A 197 4.19 9.87 8.00
C ARG A 197 4.20 9.39 9.44
N LEU A 198 4.55 8.11 9.64
CA LEU A 198 4.73 7.52 10.96
C LEU A 198 5.94 8.16 11.64
N LEU A 199 5.76 8.56 12.90
CA LEU A 199 6.76 9.22 13.74
C LEU A 199 6.52 8.85 15.20
N VAL A 200 7.58 8.96 16.01
CA VAL A 200 7.48 8.73 17.45
C VAL A 200 6.69 9.86 18.09
N PRO A 201 5.67 9.58 18.90
CA PRO A 201 4.93 10.64 19.57
C PRO A 201 5.68 11.19 20.79
N GLY A 202 5.30 12.37 21.26
CA GLY A 202 5.94 13.09 22.37
C GLY A 202 7.17 13.90 21.96
N GLU A 203 7.33 14.18 20.67
CA GLU A 203 8.47 14.91 20.10
C GLU A 203 8.04 16.09 19.20
N ARG A 204 8.97 17.04 18.98
CA ARG A 204 8.78 18.14 18.03
C ARG A 204 9.41 17.79 16.69
N TYR A 205 8.66 18.02 15.61
CA TYR A 205 9.13 17.79 14.25
C TYR A 205 8.97 19.05 13.40
N GLU A 206 9.87 19.22 12.43
CA GLU A 206 9.73 20.20 11.34
C GLU A 206 9.41 19.42 10.07
N VAL A 207 8.17 19.50 9.63
CA VAL A 207 7.61 18.79 8.46
C VAL A 207 7.67 19.73 7.26
N MET A 208 8.22 19.26 6.15
CA MET A 208 8.36 20.05 4.93
C MET A 208 7.71 19.35 3.74
N ALA A 209 6.86 20.10 3.03
CA ALA A 209 6.28 19.70 1.76
C ALA A 209 6.97 20.41 0.59
N THR A 210 7.31 19.63 -0.44
CA THR A 210 7.98 20.10 -1.65
C THR A 210 7.30 19.54 -2.89
N VAL A 211 6.97 20.42 -3.83
CA VAL A 211 6.39 20.10 -5.14
C VAL A 211 7.15 20.92 -6.20
N PRO A 212 7.70 20.30 -7.26
CA PRO A 212 8.39 21.06 -8.32
C PRO A 212 7.50 22.16 -8.93
N GLY A 213 8.04 23.38 -9.02
CA GLY A 213 7.30 24.58 -9.50
C GLY A 213 6.46 25.27 -8.42
N TYR A 214 6.60 24.87 -7.15
CA TYR A 214 5.97 25.52 -5.99
C TYR A 214 7.01 25.79 -4.91
N LYS A 215 6.82 26.88 -4.17
CA LYS A 215 7.65 27.22 -3.01
C LYS A 215 7.43 26.18 -1.93
N SER A 216 8.50 25.49 -1.52
CA SER A 216 8.44 24.56 -0.40
C SER A 216 7.96 25.25 0.88
N LYS A 217 7.17 24.53 1.67
CA LYS A 217 6.63 25.03 2.94
C LYS A 217 7.01 24.07 4.06
N ALA A 218 7.52 24.63 5.14
CA ALA A 218 7.83 23.90 6.37
C ALA A 218 6.94 24.37 7.51
N THR A 219 6.55 23.45 8.38
CA THR A 219 5.80 23.73 9.59
C THR A 219 6.35 22.93 10.76
N ARG A 220 6.27 23.50 11.96
CA ARG A 220 6.70 22.83 13.20
C ARG A 220 5.49 22.33 13.94
N ILE A 221 5.55 21.08 14.36
CA ILE A 221 4.47 20.41 15.08
C ILE A 221 5.00 19.76 16.36
N TRP A 222 4.10 19.57 17.31
CA TRP A 222 4.28 18.71 18.47
C TRP A 222 3.36 17.52 18.29
N LEU A 223 3.91 16.31 18.25
CA LEU A 223 3.10 15.09 18.19
C LEU A 223 2.71 14.67 19.59
N GLU A 224 1.42 14.70 19.90
CA GLU A 224 0.91 14.21 21.18
C GLU A 224 0.98 12.68 21.27
N LYS A 225 0.91 12.14 22.49
CA LYS A 225 1.07 10.69 22.75
C LYS A 225 -0.06 9.82 22.21
N GLU A 226 -1.27 10.35 22.09
CA GLU A 226 -2.47 9.55 21.85
C GLU A 226 -3.29 10.03 20.63
N GLU A 227 -2.81 11.03 19.91
CA GLU A 227 -3.53 11.65 18.79
C GLU A 227 -2.62 11.91 17.59
N ALA A 228 -3.04 11.41 16.42
CA ALA A 228 -2.37 11.72 15.16
C ALA A 228 -2.64 13.18 14.78
N THR A 229 -1.64 13.86 14.23
CA THR A 229 -1.78 15.28 13.87
C THR A 229 -2.11 15.42 12.39
N ASN A 230 -3.20 16.15 12.10
CA ASN A 230 -3.52 16.54 10.74
C ASN A 230 -2.74 17.80 10.32
N VAL A 231 -1.98 17.71 9.22
CA VAL A 231 -1.17 18.82 8.70
C VAL A 231 -1.33 18.92 7.18
N ASP A 232 -2.22 19.80 6.75
CA ASP A 232 -2.35 20.15 5.33
C ASP A 232 -1.35 21.23 4.94
N PHE A 233 -0.80 21.10 3.73
CA PHE A 233 0.10 22.08 3.13
C PHE A 233 -0.57 22.76 1.95
N ILE A 234 -0.65 24.09 2.00
CA ILE A 234 -1.05 24.92 0.86
C ILE A 234 0.21 25.60 0.34
N LEU A 235 0.60 25.28 -0.90
CA LEU A 235 1.84 25.75 -1.54
C LEU A 235 1.54 26.81 -2.61
N ASP A 236 2.39 27.83 -2.65
CA ASP A 236 2.32 28.89 -3.65
C ASP A 236 3.19 28.55 -4.87
N PRO A 237 2.70 28.77 -6.11
CA PRO A 237 3.52 28.61 -7.31
C PRO A 237 4.81 29.43 -7.26
N GLU A 238 5.89 28.89 -7.82
CA GLU A 238 7.09 29.66 -8.11
C GLU A 238 6.84 30.57 -9.32
N VAL A 239 7.17 31.86 -9.15
CA VAL A 239 7.08 32.87 -10.22
C VAL A 239 8.51 33.16 -10.66
N SER A 240 8.80 33.05 -11.96
CA SER A 240 10.10 33.45 -12.50
C SER A 240 10.26 34.97 -12.46
N SER A 241 11.51 35.44 -12.59
CA SER A 241 11.88 36.86 -12.53
C SER A 241 11.24 37.74 -13.62
N ASP A 242 10.62 37.14 -14.64
CA ASP A 242 9.86 37.80 -15.72
C ASP A 242 8.34 37.83 -15.46
N GLY A 243 7.86 37.33 -14.32
CA GLY A 243 6.43 37.25 -13.98
C GLY A 243 5.71 36.02 -14.56
N THR A 244 6.42 35.14 -15.27
CA THR A 244 5.84 33.89 -15.78
C THR A 244 5.73 32.87 -14.64
N LEU A 245 4.60 32.16 -14.54
CA LEU A 245 4.50 31.04 -13.60
C LEU A 245 5.39 29.90 -14.11
N LEU A 246 6.33 29.43 -13.30
CA LEU A 246 7.12 28.22 -13.58
C LEU A 246 6.23 26.99 -13.38
N ARG A 247 5.19 26.89 -14.21
CA ARG A 247 4.31 25.73 -14.24
C ARG A 247 5.12 24.59 -14.83
N SER A 248 5.64 23.71 -13.97
CA SER A 248 6.11 22.41 -14.42
C SER A 248 5.03 21.81 -15.31
N ILE A 249 5.39 21.47 -16.55
CA ILE A 249 4.56 20.78 -17.53
C ILE A 249 4.36 19.34 -17.02
N CYS A 250 3.61 19.21 -15.94
CA CYS A 250 2.97 17.99 -15.50
C CYS A 250 1.49 18.30 -15.33
N ASP A 251 0.90 18.87 -16.38
CA ASP A 251 -0.52 18.71 -16.64
C ASP A 251 -0.75 17.26 -17.07
N CYS A 252 -0.68 16.34 -16.11
CA CYS A 252 -0.96 14.93 -16.34
C CYS A 252 -2.48 14.67 -16.43
N GLY A 253 -3.21 15.51 -17.18
CA GLY A 253 -4.54 15.18 -17.69
C GLY A 253 -4.51 14.14 -18.84
N GLY A 254 -3.33 13.89 -19.42
CA GLY A 254 -3.20 13.00 -20.59
C GLY A 254 -3.08 11.50 -20.30
N LYS A 255 -2.49 11.10 -19.17
CA LYS A 255 -2.26 9.67 -18.83
C LYS A 255 -3.29 9.08 -17.87
N SER A 256 -3.93 9.90 -17.03
CA SER A 256 -5.05 9.45 -16.19
C SER A 256 -6.30 9.14 -17.03
N ARG A 257 -6.50 9.82 -18.16
CA ARG A 257 -7.56 9.47 -19.10
C ARG A 257 -7.42 8.04 -19.61
N LEU A 258 -6.21 7.56 -19.94
CA LEU A 258 -6.01 6.20 -20.45
C LEU A 258 -6.22 5.09 -19.40
N LEU A 259 -5.81 5.31 -18.14
CA LEU A 259 -6.02 4.34 -17.05
C LEU A 259 -7.46 4.36 -16.52
N SER A 260 -8.11 5.52 -16.42
CA SER A 260 -9.52 5.63 -16.04
C SER A 260 -10.47 5.23 -17.17
N ILE A 261 -10.11 5.46 -18.45
CA ILE A 261 -10.84 4.90 -19.60
C ILE A 261 -10.72 3.37 -19.62
N GLY A 262 -9.55 2.81 -19.27
CA GLY A 262 -9.39 1.35 -19.18
C GLY A 262 -10.26 0.70 -18.09
N TYR A 263 -10.39 1.35 -16.93
CA TYR A 263 -11.21 0.83 -15.82
C TYR A 263 -12.72 1.03 -16.03
N PHE A 264 -13.14 2.15 -16.66
CA PHE A 264 -14.53 2.36 -17.04
C PHE A 264 -14.95 1.55 -18.28
N TRP A 265 -14.05 1.28 -19.23
CA TRP A 265 -14.40 0.44 -20.38
C TRP A 265 -14.40 -1.05 -20.03
N GLY A 266 -13.52 -1.53 -19.14
CA GLY A 266 -13.42 -2.95 -18.82
C GLY A 266 -14.68 -3.55 -18.17
N THR A 267 -15.34 -2.83 -17.27
CA THR A 267 -16.54 -3.33 -16.57
C THR A 267 -17.84 -3.04 -17.32
N HIS A 268 -17.89 -1.95 -18.10
CA HIS A 268 -19.08 -1.62 -18.88
C HIS A 268 -19.13 -2.33 -20.25
N PHE A 269 -18.00 -2.67 -20.87
CA PHE A 269 -17.98 -3.34 -22.18
C PHE A 269 -18.68 -4.70 -22.14
N GLU A 270 -18.44 -5.50 -21.10
CA GLU A 270 -19.12 -6.78 -20.89
C GLU A 270 -20.64 -6.60 -20.77
N VAL A 271 -21.08 -5.57 -20.04
CA VAL A 271 -22.51 -5.25 -19.89
C VAL A 271 -23.12 -4.80 -21.23
N TYR A 272 -22.42 -3.96 -22.00
CA TYR A 272 -22.87 -3.54 -23.33
C TYR A 272 -22.93 -4.71 -24.32
N LEU A 273 -21.96 -5.63 -24.27
CA LEU A 273 -21.92 -6.79 -25.13
C LEU A 273 -23.07 -7.77 -24.82
N VAL A 274 -23.35 -8.01 -23.54
CA VAL A 274 -24.54 -8.76 -23.11
C VAL A 274 -25.83 -8.07 -23.58
N LEU A 275 -25.93 -6.75 -23.43
CA LEU A 275 -27.13 -6.00 -23.82
C LEU A 275 -27.35 -6.00 -25.34
N ILE A 276 -26.29 -5.92 -26.14
CA ILE A 276 -26.33 -6.05 -27.61
C ILE A 276 -26.77 -7.46 -28.01
N VAL A 277 -26.25 -8.51 -27.38
CA VAL A 277 -26.65 -9.90 -27.67
C VAL A 277 -28.12 -10.13 -27.30
N VAL A 278 -28.58 -9.61 -26.16
CA VAL A 278 -30.00 -9.70 -25.75
C VAL A 278 -30.89 -8.96 -26.74
N LEU A 279 -30.54 -7.74 -27.15
CA LEU A 279 -31.32 -6.97 -28.12
C LEU A 279 -31.35 -7.64 -29.49
N ALA A 280 -30.21 -8.18 -29.96
CA ALA A 280 -30.14 -8.93 -31.22
C ALA A 280 -31.01 -10.19 -31.17
N PHE A 281 -31.01 -10.91 -30.05
CA PHE A 281 -31.87 -12.08 -29.84
C PHE A 281 -33.35 -11.71 -29.81
N LEU A 282 -33.73 -10.63 -29.13
CA LEU A 282 -35.11 -10.12 -29.13
C LEU A 282 -35.55 -9.67 -30.53
N CYS A 283 -34.69 -8.97 -31.29
CA CYS A 283 -34.95 -8.62 -32.68
C CYS A 283 -35.12 -9.86 -33.57
N PHE A 284 -34.31 -10.91 -33.36
CA PHE A 284 -34.45 -12.19 -34.05
C PHE A 284 -35.76 -12.89 -33.72
N LEU A 285 -36.18 -12.90 -32.45
CA LEU A 285 -37.48 -13.46 -32.04
C LEU A 285 -38.65 -12.67 -32.62
N LEU A 286 -38.57 -11.34 -32.63
CA LEU A 286 -39.58 -10.47 -33.23
C LEU A 286 -39.69 -10.69 -34.74
N THR A 287 -38.56 -10.76 -35.45
CA THR A 287 -38.56 -11.04 -36.90
C THR A 287 -39.04 -12.45 -37.22
N ARG A 288 -38.71 -13.47 -36.40
CA ARG A 288 -39.31 -14.81 -36.51
C ARG A 288 -40.83 -14.79 -36.27
N ARG A 289 -41.30 -14.06 -35.27
CA ARG A 289 -42.73 -13.95 -34.95
C ARG A 289 -43.50 -13.26 -36.09
N ILE A 290 -42.94 -12.19 -36.67
CA ILE A 290 -43.50 -11.50 -37.83
C ILE A 290 -43.53 -12.44 -39.05
N LYS A 291 -42.44 -13.15 -39.35
CA LYS A 291 -42.40 -14.14 -40.45
C LYS A 291 -43.39 -15.29 -40.23
N SER A 292 -43.54 -15.78 -39.00
CA SER A 292 -44.53 -16.83 -38.67
C SER A 292 -45.97 -16.34 -38.80
N ASN A 293 -46.26 -15.10 -38.43
CA ASN A 293 -47.59 -14.50 -38.59
C ASN A 293 -47.93 -14.26 -40.07
N LEU A 294 -46.96 -13.83 -40.87
CA LEU A 294 -47.10 -13.70 -42.33
C LEU A 294 -47.31 -15.06 -43.02
N LEU A 295 -46.67 -16.13 -42.54
CA LEU A 295 -46.91 -17.48 -43.03
C LEU A 295 -48.31 -18.01 -42.63
N LYS A 296 -48.81 -17.70 -41.43
CA LYS A 296 -50.17 -18.04 -41.00
C LYS A 296 -51.25 -17.30 -41.79
N GLN A 297 -50.98 -16.10 -42.31
CA GLN A 297 -51.90 -15.39 -43.20
C GLN A 297 -51.90 -15.92 -44.65
N ARG A 298 -50.94 -16.77 -45.03
CA ARG A 298 -50.85 -17.37 -46.38
C ARG A 298 -51.39 -18.79 -46.48
N SER A 299 -51.96 -19.37 -45.42
CA SER A 299 -52.64 -20.66 -45.54
C SER A 299 -54.03 -20.49 -46.20
N PRO A 300 -54.31 -21.12 -47.35
CA PRO A 300 -55.61 -21.03 -48.00
C PRO A 300 -56.70 -21.78 -47.20
N PRO A 301 -57.98 -21.38 -47.29
CA PRO A 301 -59.06 -22.02 -46.55
C PRO A 301 -59.25 -23.48 -47.02
N LYS A 302 -59.36 -24.40 -46.05
CA LYS A 302 -59.76 -25.80 -46.30
C LYS A 302 -61.15 -25.82 -46.96
N ARG A 303 -61.22 -26.37 -48.18
CA ARG A 303 -62.46 -26.57 -48.94
C ARG A 303 -63.32 -27.63 -48.24
N SER A 304 -64.49 -27.26 -47.76
CA SER A 304 -65.53 -28.18 -47.28
C SER A 304 -66.17 -28.88 -48.47
N VAL A 305 -66.17 -30.22 -48.47
CA VAL A 305 -66.91 -31.06 -49.40
C VAL A 305 -68.37 -31.07 -48.95
N LEU A 306 -69.28 -30.66 -49.84
CA LEU A 306 -70.73 -30.78 -49.69
C LEU A 306 -71.21 -31.92 -50.59
N THR A 307 -71.83 -32.90 -49.95
CA THR A 307 -72.56 -34.03 -50.53
C THR A 307 -73.81 -33.56 -51.27
N VAL A 308 -74.07 -34.15 -52.43
CA VAL A 308 -75.41 -34.50 -52.93
C VAL A 308 -75.35 -35.97 -53.30
#